data_AF-A0A2E2UN89-F1
#
_entry.id   AF-A0A2E2UN89-F1
#
_cell.length_a   1.000
_cell.length_b   1.000
_cell.length_c   1.000
_cell.angle_alpha   90.00
_cell.angle_beta   90.00
_cell.angle_gamma   90.00
#
_symmetry.space_group_name_H-M   'P 1'
#
loop_
_entity.id
_entity.type
_entity.pdbx_description
1 polymer ?
#
loop_
_entity_poly.entity_id
_entity_poly.type
_entity_poly.pdbx_seq_one_letter_code
_entity_poly.pdbx_strand_id
1 'polypeptide(L)'
;MRFVVLVNDDHVAWDWHTEGCNLLREHGEVEFLCLPTGIRTGDAFQEPTDEVATVLEDFYSQLETADAAVIGPWYSPPMLPEHWAAAEKLKVFSGTFDHRFGDWFE
;
A
#
# COMPACT_ATOMS: atom_id res chain seq x y z
N MET A 1 -12.10 -7.91 7.33
CA MET A 1 -11.20 -6.78 7.61
C MET A 1 -11.18 -5.88 6.39
N ARG A 2 -10.89 -4.59 6.53
CA ARG A 2 -10.68 -3.69 5.38
C ARG A 2 -9.19 -3.42 5.19
N PHE A 3 -8.63 -3.89 4.10
CA PHE A 3 -7.24 -3.69 3.70
C PHE A 3 -7.19 -2.60 2.63
N VAL A 4 -6.28 -1.64 2.78
CA VAL A 4 -5.92 -0.69 1.71
C VAL A 4 -4.51 -1.01 1.23
N VAL A 5 -4.32 -1.17 -0.07
CA VAL A 5 -3.06 -1.62 -0.67
C VAL A 5 -2.59 -0.57 -1.67
N LEU A 6 -1.45 0.07 -1.38
CA LEU A 6 -0.78 1.00 -2.28
C LEU A 6 0.36 0.30 -3.01
N VAL A 7 0.31 0.24 -4.33
CA VAL A 7 1.30 -0.49 -5.16
C VAL A 7 1.65 0.29 -6.42
N ASN A 8 2.85 0.09 -6.95
CA ASN A 8 3.20 0.57 -8.29
C ASN A 8 2.65 -0.39 -9.35
N ASP A 9 2.12 0.14 -10.45
CA ASP A 9 1.54 -0.65 -11.55
C ASP A 9 2.56 -1.64 -12.17
N ASP A 10 3.83 -1.24 -12.25
CA ASP A 10 4.95 -2.10 -12.68
C ASP A 10 5.10 -3.39 -11.82
N HIS A 11 4.62 -3.34 -10.58
CA HIS A 11 4.72 -4.44 -9.62
C HIS A 11 3.45 -5.29 -9.56
N VAL A 12 2.29 -4.73 -9.91
CA VAL A 12 1.02 -5.48 -10.00
C VAL A 12 1.13 -6.64 -10.99
N ALA A 13 1.97 -6.49 -12.02
CA ALA A 13 2.25 -7.51 -13.03
C ALA A 13 3.12 -8.69 -12.54
N TRP A 14 3.58 -8.72 -11.29
CA TRP A 14 4.41 -9.81 -10.76
C TRP A 14 3.57 -10.84 -9.98
N ASP A 15 3.81 -12.13 -10.23
CA ASP A 15 2.99 -13.24 -9.71
C ASP A 15 2.85 -13.22 -8.16
N TRP A 16 3.91 -12.83 -7.44
CA TRP A 16 3.90 -12.76 -5.97
C TRP A 16 2.97 -11.71 -5.38
N HIS A 17 2.67 -10.65 -6.14
CA HIS A 17 1.66 -9.67 -5.74
C HIS A 17 0.27 -10.27 -5.83
N THR A 18 -0.02 -11.03 -6.89
CA THR A 18 -1.32 -11.68 -7.08
C THR A 18 -1.60 -12.68 -5.95
N GLU A 19 -0.64 -13.53 -5.60
CA GLU A 19 -0.76 -14.49 -4.50
C GLU A 19 -1.03 -13.79 -3.17
N GLY A 20 -0.23 -12.77 -2.85
CA GLY A 20 -0.40 -12.01 -1.62
C GLY A 20 -1.74 -11.28 -1.51
N CYS A 21 -2.21 -10.73 -2.63
CA CYS A 21 -3.50 -10.06 -2.73
C CYS A 21 -4.67 -11.04 -2.57
N ASN A 22 -4.55 -12.25 -3.11
CA ASN A 22 -5.56 -13.29 -2.95
C ASN A 22 -5.67 -13.71 -1.49
N LEU A 23 -4.55 -13.86 -0.78
CA LEU A 23 -4.55 -14.13 0.65
C LEU A 23 -5.28 -13.03 1.44
N LEU A 24 -5.00 -11.76 1.16
CA LEU A 24 -5.73 -10.65 1.80
C LEU A 24 -7.23 -10.72 1.55
N ARG A 25 -7.64 -11.08 0.32
CA ARG A 25 -9.06 -11.22 -0.04
C ARG A 25 -9.75 -12.38 0.66
N GLU A 26 -9.02 -13.43 1.05
CA GLU A 26 -9.56 -14.52 1.89
C GLU A 26 -9.88 -14.05 3.31
N HIS A 27 -9.20 -12.99 3.79
CA HIS A 27 -9.36 -12.44 5.14
C HIS A 27 -10.16 -11.12 5.20
N GLY A 28 -10.56 -10.56 4.06
CA GLY A 28 -11.31 -9.31 4.04
C GLY A 28 -11.50 -8.64 2.69
N GLU A 29 -12.05 -7.43 2.75
CA GLU A 29 -12.18 -6.54 1.59
C GLU A 29 -10.84 -5.85 1.34
N VAL A 30 -10.44 -5.76 0.07
CA VAL A 30 -9.14 -5.20 -0.32
C VAL A 30 -9.35 -4.11 -1.36
N GLU A 31 -8.96 -2.89 -1.02
CA GLU A 31 -8.92 -1.75 -1.93
C GLU A 31 -7.52 -1.59 -2.52
N PHE A 32 -7.43 -1.46 -3.84
CA PHE A 32 -6.16 -1.33 -4.57
C PHE A 32 -5.99 0.06 -5.13
N LEU A 33 -4.92 0.71 -4.70
CA LEU A 33 -4.52 2.03 -5.18
C LEU A 33 -3.20 1.87 -5.94
N CYS A 34 -3.30 1.97 -7.27
CA CYS A 34 -2.17 1.78 -8.17
C CYS A 34 -1.53 3.12 -8.52
N LEU A 35 -0.25 3.23 -8.23
CA LEU A 35 0.60 4.32 -8.68
C LEU A 35 1.09 4.05 -10.11
N PRO A 36 1.14 5.07 -10.99
CA PRO A 36 1.69 4.95 -12.33
C PRO A 36 3.13 4.40 -12.35
N THR A 37 3.46 3.69 -13.42
CA THR A 37 4.80 3.12 -13.68
C THR A 37 5.90 4.18 -13.64
N GLY A 38 7.10 3.80 -13.15
CA GLY A 38 8.29 4.66 -13.15
C GLY A 38 8.51 5.53 -11.91
N ILE A 39 7.65 5.44 -10.88
CA ILE A 39 7.84 6.14 -9.61
C ILE A 39 8.81 5.34 -8.73
N ARG A 40 10.09 5.70 -8.82
CA ARG A 40 11.14 5.23 -7.90
C ARG A 40 11.42 6.32 -6.87
N THR A 41 10.79 6.27 -5.72
CA THR A 41 11.16 7.12 -4.56
C THR A 41 12.38 6.53 -3.84
N GLY A 42 13.45 6.31 -4.61
CA GLY A 42 14.74 5.84 -4.08
C GLY A 42 15.72 6.97 -3.79
N ASP A 43 15.80 8.00 -4.66
CA ASP A 43 16.93 8.94 -4.61
C ASP A 43 16.62 10.42 -4.89
N ALA A 44 15.37 10.81 -5.11
CA ALA A 44 14.99 12.23 -5.15
C ALA A 44 13.50 12.40 -4.86
N PHE A 45 13.16 13.42 -4.09
CA PHE A 45 11.79 13.97 -4.02
C PHE A 45 11.44 14.52 -5.41
N GLN A 46 10.95 13.66 -6.29
CA GLN A 46 10.26 14.11 -7.49
C GLN A 46 8.87 14.54 -7.05
N GLU A 47 8.47 15.77 -7.40
CA GLU A 47 7.10 16.21 -7.13
C GLU A 47 6.14 15.23 -7.82
N PRO A 48 5.16 14.68 -7.08
CA PRO A 48 4.19 13.77 -7.66
C PRO A 48 3.44 14.48 -8.79
N THR A 49 3.20 13.75 -9.89
CA THR A 49 2.24 14.24 -10.89
C THR A 49 0.85 14.35 -10.26
N ASP A 50 -0.05 15.15 -10.85
CA ASP A 50 -1.42 15.31 -10.32
C ASP A 50 -2.14 13.95 -10.12
N GLU A 51 -1.86 12.99 -11.00
CA GLU A 51 -2.38 11.62 -10.92
C GLU A 51 -1.87 10.88 -9.67
N VAL A 52 -0.57 11.00 -9.38
CA VAL A 52 0.06 10.41 -8.19
C VAL A 52 -0.45 11.06 -6.91
N ALA A 53 -0.56 12.39 -6.92
CA ALA A 53 -1.11 13.14 -5.80
C ALA A 53 -2.53 12.67 -5.49
N THR A 54 -3.37 12.48 -6.51
CA THR A 54 -4.75 11.98 -6.35
C THR A 54 -4.79 10.59 -5.70
N VAL A 55 -3.97 9.64 -6.19
CA VAL A 55 -3.92 8.28 -5.63
C VAL A 55 -3.42 8.29 -4.19
N LEU A 56 -2.45 9.16 -3.87
CA LEU A 56 -1.93 9.31 -2.52
C LEU A 56 -2.95 9.95 -1.57
N GLU A 57 -3.66 10.98 -2.01
CA GLU A 57 -4.75 11.58 -1.22
C GLU A 57 -5.84 10.56 -0.91
N ASP A 58 -6.22 9.73 -1.89
CA ASP A 58 -7.16 8.63 -1.67
C ASP A 58 -6.60 7.64 -0.64
N PHE A 59 -5.36 7.19 -0.81
CA PHE A 59 -4.70 6.29 0.15
C PHE A 59 -4.71 6.85 1.58
N TYR A 60 -4.34 8.12 1.77
CA TYR A 60 -4.31 8.75 3.09
C TYR A 60 -5.70 8.88 3.70
N SER A 61 -6.71 9.22 2.90
CA SER A 61 -8.10 9.31 3.37
C SER A 61 -8.63 7.96 3.89
N GLN A 62 -8.16 6.87 3.30
CA GLN A 62 -8.58 5.52 3.67
C GLN A 62 -7.92 5.01 4.95
N LEU A 63 -6.81 5.59 5.41
CA LEU A 63 -6.11 5.16 6.63
C LEU A 63 -6.98 5.31 7.89
N GLU A 64 -7.89 6.28 7.91
CA GLU A 64 -8.79 6.52 9.05
C GLU A 64 -9.79 5.38 9.29
N THR A 65 -10.10 4.62 8.25
CA THR A 65 -11.19 3.62 8.24
C THR A 65 -10.72 2.21 7.89
N ALA A 66 -9.47 2.05 7.42
CA ALA A 66 -8.90 0.72 7.17
C ALA A 66 -8.59 -0.01 8.49
N ASP A 67 -8.68 -1.34 8.47
CA ASP A 67 -8.13 -2.18 9.54
C ASP A 67 -6.61 -2.32 9.40
N ALA A 68 -6.11 -2.30 8.16
CA ALA A 68 -4.71 -2.48 7.82
C ALA A 68 -4.36 -1.79 6.49
N ALA A 69 -3.12 -1.30 6.39
CA ALA A 69 -2.59 -0.67 5.18
C ALA A 69 -1.31 -1.39 4.74
N VAL A 70 -1.23 -1.69 3.45
CA VAL A 70 -0.11 -2.38 2.81
C VAL A 70 0.53 -1.43 1.82
N ILE A 71 1.86 -1.36 1.84
CA ILE A 71 2.62 -0.61 0.85
C ILE A 71 3.50 -1.58 0.07
N GLY A 72 3.42 -1.48 -1.26
CA GLY A 72 4.18 -2.26 -2.20
C GLY A 72 5.70 -2.13 -1.98
N PRO A 73 6.48 -3.11 -2.43
CA PRO A 73 7.92 -3.12 -2.24
C PRO A 73 8.57 -1.93 -2.97
N TRP A 74 9.68 -1.42 -2.41
CA TRP A 74 10.52 -0.38 -3.01
C TRP A 74 9.85 0.99 -3.20
N TYR A 75 8.72 1.21 -2.53
CA TYR A 75 8.04 2.50 -2.48
C TYR A 75 7.82 2.93 -1.02
N SER A 76 8.13 4.19 -0.73
CA SER A 76 7.79 4.84 0.53
C SER A 76 6.97 6.09 0.23
N PRO A 77 5.65 6.13 0.53
CA PRO A 77 4.84 7.32 0.33
C PRO A 77 5.32 8.46 1.23
N PRO A 78 5.26 9.73 0.78
CA PRO A 78 5.59 10.89 1.59
C PRO A 78 4.51 11.13 2.65
N MET A 79 4.67 10.51 3.81
CA MET A 79 3.73 10.60 4.94
C MET A 79 3.96 11.85 5.80
N LEU A 80 2.89 12.60 6.08
CA LEU A 80 2.88 13.71 7.03
C LEU A 80 2.44 13.24 8.43
N PRO A 81 2.71 14.00 9.51
CA PRO A 81 2.29 13.64 10.87
C PRO A 81 0.80 13.28 11.02
N GLU A 82 -0.08 13.98 10.32
CA GLU A 82 -1.52 13.72 10.30
C GLU A 82 -1.87 12.35 9.71
N HIS A 83 -1.13 11.89 8.68
CA HIS A 83 -1.34 10.57 8.09
C HIS A 83 -0.91 9.47 9.08
N TRP A 84 0.14 9.71 9.86
CA TRP A 84 0.56 8.80 10.94
C TRP A 84 -0.46 8.76 12.08
N ALA A 85 -1.07 9.89 12.42
CA ALA A 85 -2.14 9.93 13.41
C ALA A 85 -3.40 9.18 12.93
N ALA A 86 -3.77 9.32 11.65
CA ALA A 86 -4.85 8.53 11.05
C ALA A 86 -4.54 7.02 11.08
N ALA A 87 -3.26 6.66 10.87
CA ALA A 87 -2.77 5.29 10.88
C ALA A 87 -2.65 4.66 12.28
N GLU A 88 -2.84 5.42 13.37
CA GLU A 88 -2.65 4.92 14.76
C GLU A 88 -3.60 3.75 15.11
N LYS A 89 -4.75 3.67 14.43
CA LYS A 89 -5.75 2.61 14.63
C LYS A 89 -5.49 1.36 13.76
N LEU A 90 -4.54 1.42 12.84
CA LEU A 90 -4.21 0.29 11.98
C LEU A 90 -3.60 -0.83 12.82
N LYS A 91 -4.01 -2.07 12.56
CA LYS A 91 -3.47 -3.26 13.20
C LYS A 91 -2.08 -3.67 12.67
N VAL A 92 -1.34 -2.72 12.07
CA VAL A 92 -0.02 -2.81 11.39
C VAL A 92 -0.06 -3.57 10.06
N PHE A 93 0.64 -3.08 9.01
CA PHE A 93 1.15 -3.92 7.91
C PHE A 93 2.46 -3.41 7.27
N SER A 94 3.32 -4.38 6.94
CA SER A 94 4.72 -4.31 6.51
C SER A 94 4.93 -3.78 5.09
N GLY A 95 6.00 -2.99 4.89
CA GLY A 95 6.52 -2.61 3.57
C GLY A 95 7.39 -3.72 3.00
N THR A 96 6.78 -4.57 2.18
CA THR A 96 7.32 -5.50 1.15
C THR A 96 6.41 -6.73 1.15
N PHE A 97 5.73 -7.02 0.04
CA PHE A 97 5.04 -8.29 -0.19
C PHE A 97 6.04 -9.26 -0.84
N ASP A 98 6.47 -10.27 -0.10
CA ASP A 98 7.40 -11.32 -0.50
C ASP A 98 6.93 -12.60 0.22
N HIS A 99 6.90 -13.76 -0.44
CA HIS A 99 6.34 -15.04 0.05
C HIS A 99 6.67 -15.47 1.50
N ARG A 100 7.60 -14.81 2.17
CA ARG A 100 7.93 -14.91 3.61
C ARG A 100 6.82 -14.48 4.59
N PHE A 101 5.63 -14.08 4.11
CA PHE A 101 4.45 -13.73 4.94
C PHE A 101 3.42 -14.85 5.12
N GLY A 102 3.63 -16.04 4.52
CA GLY A 102 2.73 -17.18 4.68
C GLY A 102 2.50 -17.60 6.14
N ASP A 103 3.45 -17.31 7.03
CA ASP A 103 3.41 -17.70 8.45
C ASP A 103 2.72 -16.65 9.36
N TRP A 104 2.11 -15.59 8.82
CA TRP A 104 1.59 -14.46 9.60
C TRP A 104 0.07 -14.49 9.84
N PHE A 105 -0.64 -15.43 9.19
CA PHE A 105 -2.09 -15.63 9.30
C PHE A 105 -2.47 -16.86 10.14
N GLU A 106 -1.52 -17.48 10.84
CA GLU A 106 -1.79 -18.52 11.86
C GLU A 106 -2.29 -17.93 13.19
#